data_AF-A0A397VQ71-F1
#
_entry.id   AF-A0A397VQ71-F1
#
_cell.length_a   1.000
_cell.length_b   1.000
_cell.length_c   1.000
_cell.angle_alpha   90.00
_cell.angle_beta   90.00
_cell.angle_gamma   90.00
#
_symmetry.space_group_name_H-M   'P 1'
#
loop_
_entity.id
_entity.type
_entity.pdbx_description
1 polymer ?
#
loop_
_entity_poly.entity_id
_entity_poly.type
_entity_poly.pdbx_seq_one_letter_code
_entity_poly.pdbx_strand_id
1 'polypeptide(L)'
;MAIKDSDLEFTHDITINDCKNRYLLTKGATQQQIQKETGADVTTRGKYYPDKLLATEKDPPLYLHVTASTKEALNAAINKIGELMEQTFTPAPSTPTPRPPGQHLGVGTNFSIRQFVQDKVFVGIEPDRTFNARAKIVGPQGAYVKHIQQETGAKVQLKGRGSGYVEPTSGTEAFEPLHIHITYVLDRLVRY
;
A
#
# COMPACT_ATOMS: atom_id res chain seq x y z
N MET A 1 29.05 -21.17 39.62
CA MET A 1 28.62 -20.26 38.54
C MET A 1 27.43 -20.89 37.88
N ALA A 2 26.24 -20.30 38.04
CA ALA A 2 25.03 -20.77 37.37
C ALA A 2 25.16 -20.50 35.87
N ILE A 3 24.94 -21.53 35.05
CA ILE A 3 24.68 -21.37 33.62
C ILE A 3 23.42 -20.51 33.52
N LYS A 4 23.51 -19.32 32.92
CA LYS A 4 22.31 -18.62 32.46
C LYS A 4 21.72 -19.51 31.36
N ASP A 5 20.59 -20.16 31.64
CA ASP A 5 19.68 -20.60 30.59
C ASP A 5 19.43 -19.37 29.71
N SER A 6 20.06 -19.32 28.55
CA SER A 6 19.64 -18.43 27.48
C SER A 6 18.22 -18.86 27.17
N ASP A 7 17.23 -18.06 27.55
CA ASP A 7 15.84 -18.14 27.09
C ASP A 7 15.86 -18.61 25.63
N LEU A 8 15.50 -19.88 25.39
CA LEU A 8 15.50 -20.47 24.05
C LEU A 8 14.40 -19.79 23.25
N GLU A 9 14.74 -18.65 22.64
CA GLU A 9 13.82 -17.90 21.79
C GLU A 9 13.64 -18.68 20.47
N PHE A 10 12.43 -19.17 20.25
CA PHE A 10 12.06 -19.83 19.00
C PHE A 10 11.82 -18.76 17.95
N THR A 11 12.44 -18.89 16.78
CA THR A 11 12.34 -17.88 15.71
C THR A 11 11.92 -18.51 14.38
N HIS A 12 11.21 -17.74 13.55
CA HIS A 12 10.84 -18.14 12.20
C HIS A 12 10.66 -16.93 11.28
N ASP A 13 11.15 -17.04 10.04
CA ASP A 13 11.05 -16.00 9.02
C ASP A 13 10.02 -16.38 7.95
N ILE A 14 9.03 -15.51 7.71
CA ILE A 14 7.95 -15.72 6.74
C ILE A 14 8.07 -14.69 5.62
N THR A 15 8.33 -15.14 4.39
CA THR A 15 8.42 -14.23 3.23
C THR A 15 7.03 -13.72 2.84
N ILE A 16 6.87 -12.38 2.79
CA ILE A 16 5.59 -11.72 2.46
C ILE A 16 5.66 -10.82 1.22
N ASN A 17 6.81 -10.78 0.52
CA ASN A 17 7.02 -9.90 -0.63
C ASN A 17 5.91 -10.02 -1.70
N ASP A 18 5.50 -11.25 -2.02
CA ASP A 18 4.52 -11.55 -3.07
C ASP A 18 3.10 -11.77 -2.52
N CYS A 19 2.90 -11.58 -1.21
CA CYS A 19 1.58 -11.73 -0.60
C CYS A 19 0.69 -10.55 -1.03
N LYS A 20 -0.53 -10.85 -1.49
CA LYS A 20 -1.53 -9.82 -1.82
C LYS A 20 -1.88 -8.95 -0.62
N ASN A 21 -1.97 -9.56 0.56
CA ASN A 21 -2.26 -8.92 1.84
C ASN A 21 -1.04 -8.39 2.59
N ARG A 22 0.11 -8.23 1.93
CA ARG A 22 1.33 -7.71 2.54
C ARG A 22 1.10 -6.42 3.34
N TYR A 23 0.24 -5.52 2.85
CA TYR A 23 -0.08 -4.29 3.58
C TYR A 23 -0.76 -4.55 4.93
N LEU A 24 -1.71 -5.49 5.00
CA LEU A 24 -2.37 -5.85 6.25
C LEU A 24 -1.34 -6.40 7.26
N LEU A 25 -0.49 -7.31 6.81
CA LEU A 25 0.53 -7.98 7.63
C LEU A 25 1.63 -7.05 8.16
N THR A 26 1.84 -5.91 7.51
CA THR A 26 2.84 -4.91 7.91
C THR A 26 2.26 -3.80 8.78
N LYS A 27 0.94 -3.81 9.05
CA LYS A 27 0.33 -2.86 9.99
C LYS A 27 0.67 -3.23 11.43
N GLY A 28 1.11 -2.24 12.20
CA GLY A 28 1.36 -2.40 13.64
C GLY A 28 0.14 -2.92 14.40
N ALA A 29 -1.08 -2.49 14.05
CA ALA A 29 -2.30 -2.99 14.68
C ALA A 29 -2.51 -4.50 14.47
N THR A 30 -2.25 -4.99 13.25
CA THR A 30 -2.34 -6.43 12.93
C THR A 30 -1.26 -7.22 13.66
N GLN A 31 -0.03 -6.70 13.73
CA GLN A 31 1.06 -7.34 14.47
C GLN A 31 0.80 -7.41 15.97
N GLN A 32 0.29 -6.33 16.57
CA GLN A 32 -0.14 -6.30 17.96
C GLN A 32 -1.28 -7.31 18.24
N GLN A 33 -2.21 -7.46 17.29
CA GLN A 33 -3.27 -8.46 17.42
C GLN A 33 -2.69 -9.88 17.42
N ILE A 34 -1.78 -10.19 16.49
CA ILE A 34 -1.10 -11.50 16.44
C ILE A 34 -0.36 -11.75 17.75
N GLN A 35 0.40 -10.77 18.25
CA GLN A 35 1.12 -10.87 19.52
C GLN A 35 0.17 -11.12 20.70
N LYS A 36 -0.96 -10.40 20.77
CA LYS A 36 -1.95 -10.59 21.83
C LYS A 36 -2.60 -11.98 21.80
N GLU A 37 -2.88 -12.51 20.61
CA GLU A 37 -3.56 -13.81 20.45
C GLU A 37 -2.60 -15.00 20.62
N THR A 38 -1.33 -14.85 20.25
CA THR A 38 -0.39 -15.97 20.14
C THR A 38 0.75 -15.92 21.14
N GLY A 39 1.03 -14.76 21.73
CA GLY A 39 2.19 -14.53 22.59
C GLY A 39 3.52 -14.38 21.84
N ALA A 40 3.53 -14.43 20.50
CA ALA A 40 4.73 -14.25 19.69
C ALA A 40 4.92 -12.78 19.28
N ASP A 41 6.15 -12.29 19.27
CA ASP A 41 6.48 -11.00 18.66
C ASP A 41 6.58 -11.14 17.14
N VAL A 42 6.10 -10.14 16.40
CA VAL A 42 6.12 -10.10 14.94
C VAL A 42 6.69 -8.77 14.49
N THR A 43 7.84 -8.81 13.81
CA THR A 43 8.52 -7.64 13.29
C THR A 43 8.65 -7.70 11.77
N THR A 44 8.35 -6.61 11.06
CA THR A 44 8.61 -6.52 9.62
C THR A 44 10.07 -6.20 9.33
N ARG A 45 10.71 -6.97 8.44
CA ARG A 45 12.10 -6.79 8.02
C ARG A 45 12.25 -6.92 6.50
N GLY A 46 13.39 -6.46 5.99
CA GLY A 46 13.71 -6.46 4.57
C GLY A 46 13.02 -5.34 3.79
N LYS A 47 13.09 -5.42 2.46
CA LYS A 47 12.58 -4.40 1.54
C LYS A 47 11.66 -5.03 0.51
N TYR A 48 10.60 -4.31 0.15
CA TYR A 48 9.73 -4.75 -0.95
C TYR A 48 10.46 -4.62 -2.28
N TYR A 49 10.43 -5.70 -3.06
CA TYR A 49 10.93 -5.73 -4.42
C TYR A 49 9.80 -6.15 -5.37
N PRO A 50 9.46 -5.33 -6.37
CA PRO A 50 8.50 -5.73 -7.41
C PRO A 50 9.02 -6.89 -8.26
N ASP A 51 10.35 -6.96 -8.43
CA ASP A 51 11.05 -8.11 -8.99
C ASP A 51 12.02 -8.65 -7.94
N LYS A 52 11.75 -9.86 -7.43
CA LYS A 52 12.54 -10.51 -6.38
C LYS A 52 14.00 -10.72 -6.77
N LEU A 53 14.32 -10.79 -8.06
CA LEU A 53 15.70 -10.97 -8.53
C LEU A 53 16.60 -9.77 -8.21
N LEU A 54 16.00 -8.62 -7.85
CA LEU A 54 16.73 -7.43 -7.42
C LEU A 54 17.17 -7.47 -5.95
N ALA A 55 16.69 -8.46 -5.17
CA ALA A 55 17.07 -8.60 -3.78
C ALA A 55 18.50 -9.16 -3.64
N THR A 56 19.19 -8.78 -2.56
CA THR A 56 20.53 -9.27 -2.25
C THR A 56 20.60 -9.75 -0.82
N GLU A 57 21.67 -10.44 -0.43
CA GLU A 57 21.87 -10.86 0.98
C GLU A 57 21.92 -9.66 1.94
N LYS A 58 22.44 -8.50 1.49
CA LYS A 58 22.50 -7.28 2.29
C LYS A 58 21.15 -6.57 2.39
N ASP A 59 20.33 -6.68 1.34
CA ASP A 59 19.00 -6.09 1.28
C ASP A 59 17.96 -7.15 0.89
N PRO A 60 17.57 -8.03 1.85
CA PRO A 60 16.69 -9.17 1.60
C PRO A 60 15.26 -8.73 1.24
N PRO A 61 14.49 -9.60 0.55
CA PRO A 61 13.10 -9.32 0.21
C PRO A 61 12.23 -9.22 1.46
N LEU A 62 11.09 -8.53 1.38
CA LEU A 62 10.24 -8.27 2.54
C LEU A 62 9.74 -9.57 3.21
N TYR A 63 9.92 -9.65 4.53
CA TYR A 63 9.52 -10.79 5.35
C TYR A 63 9.08 -10.34 6.75
N LEU A 64 8.36 -11.21 7.44
CA LEU A 64 8.07 -11.09 8.87
C LEU A 64 9.05 -11.97 9.64
N HIS A 65 9.65 -11.42 10.68
CA HIS A 65 10.43 -12.14 11.66
C HIS A 65 9.54 -12.39 12.89
N VAL A 66 9.32 -13.66 13.22
CA VAL A 66 8.47 -14.08 14.34
C VAL A 66 9.36 -14.67 15.43
N THR A 67 9.22 -14.18 16.66
CA THR A 67 9.94 -14.71 17.83
C THR A 67 8.99 -15.07 18.95
N ALA A 68 9.28 -16.15 19.70
CA ALA A 68 8.44 -16.58 20.81
C ALA A 68 9.23 -17.37 21.87
N SER A 69 8.78 -17.33 23.12
CA SER A 69 9.36 -18.10 24.22
C SER A 69 9.00 -19.59 24.18
N THR A 70 7.99 -19.98 23.41
CA THR A 70 7.57 -21.39 23.26
C THR A 70 7.33 -21.76 21.81
N LYS A 71 7.52 -23.04 21.48
CA LYS A 71 7.28 -23.57 20.13
C LYS A 71 5.80 -23.52 19.76
N GLU A 72 4.92 -23.68 20.74
CA GLU A 72 3.47 -23.60 20.58
C GLU A 72 3.04 -22.18 20.17
N ALA A 73 3.58 -21.15 20.83
CA ALA A 73 3.32 -19.75 20.49
C ALA A 73 3.84 -19.41 19.08
N LEU A 74 5.05 -19.88 18.73
CA LEU A 74 5.61 -19.70 17.40
C LEU A 74 4.71 -20.33 16.32
N ASN A 75 4.30 -21.59 16.51
CA ASN A 75 3.45 -22.30 15.55
C ASN A 75 2.07 -21.64 15.42
N ALA A 76 1.48 -21.17 16.53
CA ALA A 76 0.22 -20.45 16.52
C ALA A 76 0.33 -19.15 15.70
N ALA A 77 1.43 -18.40 15.85
CA ALA A 77 1.69 -17.19 15.08
C ALA A 77 1.91 -17.48 13.58
N ILE A 78 2.67 -18.52 13.23
CA ILE A 78 2.88 -18.95 11.85
C ILE A 78 1.53 -19.28 11.18
N ASN A 79 0.69 -20.07 11.86
CA ASN A 79 -0.63 -20.45 11.35
C ASN A 79 -1.53 -19.21 11.17
N LYS A 80 -1.56 -18.32 12.15
CA LYS A 80 -2.36 -17.08 12.09
C LYS A 80 -1.92 -16.16 10.95
N ILE A 81 -0.61 -16.00 10.76
CA ILE A 81 -0.05 -15.24 9.64
C ILE A 81 -0.44 -15.89 8.31
N GLY A 82 -0.37 -17.22 8.22
CA GLY A 82 -0.84 -17.97 7.06
C GLY A 82 -2.30 -17.68 6.70
N GLU A 83 -3.21 -17.68 7.68
CA GLU A 83 -4.62 -17.31 7.48
C GLU A 83 -4.76 -15.87 6.95
N LEU A 84 -4.04 -14.91 7.54
CA LEU A 84 -4.08 -13.51 7.14
C LEU A 84 -3.47 -13.27 5.74
N MET A 85 -2.52 -14.11 5.32
CA MET A 85 -1.94 -14.08 3.97
C MET A 85 -2.97 -14.46 2.90
N GLU A 86 -3.89 -15.37 3.22
CA GLU A 86 -4.92 -15.87 2.29
C GLU A 86 -6.22 -15.08 2.31
N GLN A 87 -6.51 -14.34 3.38
CA GLN A 87 -7.68 -13.47 3.44
C GLN A 87 -7.70 -12.52 2.23
N THR A 88 -8.87 -12.22 1.67
CA THR A 88 -8.98 -11.20 0.62
C THR A 88 -9.66 -9.98 1.20
N PHE A 89 -9.06 -8.80 1.00
CA PHE A 89 -9.71 -7.55 1.41
C PHE A 89 -10.75 -7.18 0.34
N THR A 90 -12.03 -7.34 0.65
CA THR A 90 -13.09 -6.64 -0.07
C THR A 90 -13.08 -5.19 0.44
N PRO A 91 -12.81 -4.17 -0.41
CA PRO A 91 -12.95 -2.80 0.03
C PRO A 91 -14.38 -2.59 0.51
N ALA A 92 -14.55 -2.09 1.72
CA ALA A 92 -15.85 -1.68 2.22
C ALA A 92 -16.48 -0.69 1.23
N PRO A 93 -17.80 -0.77 0.96
CA PRO A 93 -18.45 0.19 0.08
C PRO A 93 -18.20 1.60 0.61
N SER A 94 -17.62 2.44 -0.23
CA SER A 94 -17.33 3.84 0.09
C SER A 94 -18.60 4.54 0.54
N THR A 95 -18.65 5.01 1.78
CA THR A 95 -19.68 5.94 2.25
C THR A 95 -19.56 7.23 1.43
N PRO A 96 -20.62 7.67 0.73
CA PRO A 96 -20.55 8.88 -0.07
C PRO A 96 -20.37 10.08 0.86
N THR A 97 -19.20 10.71 0.80
CA THR A 97 -18.99 12.03 1.38
C THR A 97 -19.89 13.04 0.65
N PRO A 98 -20.60 13.92 1.36
CA PRO A 98 -21.43 14.95 0.72
C PRO A 98 -20.55 15.83 -0.18
N ARG A 99 -20.82 15.81 -1.49
CA ARG A 99 -20.18 16.73 -2.44
C ARG A 99 -20.69 18.16 -2.16
N PRO A 100 -19.81 19.16 -2.10
CA PRO A 100 -20.24 20.56 -2.08
C PRO A 100 -20.96 20.91 -3.41
N PRO A 101 -22.02 21.72 -3.37
CA PRO A 101 -22.77 22.10 -4.58
C PRO A 101 -22.04 23.19 -5.38
N GLY A 102 -21.74 22.91 -6.65
CA GLY A 102 -21.25 23.87 -7.67
C GLY A 102 -20.04 23.33 -8.44
N GLN A 103 -19.93 23.36 -9.77
CA GLN A 103 -20.60 24.15 -10.81
C GLN A 103 -20.93 23.25 -12.02
N HIS A 104 -22.14 23.40 -12.55
CA HIS A 104 -22.51 22.91 -13.87
C HIS A 104 -21.95 23.87 -14.93
N LEU A 105 -21.13 23.37 -15.86
CA LEU A 105 -20.89 24.02 -17.15
C LEU A 105 -20.92 22.93 -18.24
N GLY A 106 -21.80 23.12 -19.23
CA GLY A 106 -21.69 22.48 -20.54
C GLY A 106 -22.84 21.55 -20.93
N VAL A 107 -23.86 22.11 -21.58
CA VAL A 107 -24.85 21.41 -22.41
C VAL A 107 -24.17 20.91 -23.69
N GLY A 108 -24.45 19.66 -24.11
CA GLY A 108 -24.22 19.25 -25.50
C GLY A 108 -23.98 17.75 -25.75
N THR A 109 -24.99 17.09 -26.31
CA THR A 109 -24.92 15.90 -27.21
C THR A 109 -24.68 14.50 -26.62
N ASN A 110 -25.44 13.56 -27.17
CA ASN A 110 -25.56 12.14 -26.84
C ASN A 110 -24.25 11.34 -27.02
N PHE A 111 -23.33 11.47 -26.07
CA PHE A 111 -22.32 10.45 -25.81
C PHE A 111 -22.52 9.96 -24.39
N SER A 112 -22.51 8.64 -24.21
CA SER A 112 -22.50 7.97 -22.91
C SER A 112 -21.47 8.67 -22.02
N ILE A 113 -21.93 9.54 -21.11
CA ILE A 113 -21.06 10.22 -20.15
C ILE A 113 -20.46 9.11 -19.30
N ARG A 114 -19.24 8.67 -19.65
CA ARG A 114 -18.42 7.85 -18.78
C ARG A 114 -18.27 8.68 -17.51
N GLN A 115 -18.98 8.27 -16.47
CA GLN A 115 -18.95 8.98 -15.21
C GLN A 115 -17.62 8.65 -14.55
N PHE A 116 -16.72 9.63 -14.47
CA PHE A 116 -15.46 9.46 -13.77
C PHE A 116 -15.64 9.88 -12.32
N VAL A 117 -15.17 9.04 -11.41
CA VAL A 117 -14.92 9.47 -10.03
C VAL A 117 -13.46 9.83 -9.93
N GLN A 118 -13.19 10.95 -9.27
CA GLN A 118 -11.84 11.46 -9.08
C GLN A 118 -11.64 11.82 -7.62
N ASP A 119 -10.46 11.53 -7.10
CA ASP A 119 -10.03 11.94 -5.77
C ASP A 119 -8.57 12.41 -5.76
N LYS A 120 -8.23 13.25 -4.77
CA LYS A 120 -6.88 13.78 -4.54
C LYS A 120 -6.42 13.45 -3.12
N VAL A 121 -5.40 12.61 -3.02
CA VAL A 121 -4.77 12.28 -1.73
C VAL A 121 -3.46 13.06 -1.61
N PHE A 122 -3.47 14.10 -0.79
CA PHE A 122 -2.27 14.91 -0.54
C PHE A 122 -1.22 14.11 0.24
N VAL A 123 0.03 14.18 -0.21
CA VAL A 123 1.15 13.43 0.40
C VAL A 123 1.50 13.99 1.78
N GLY A 124 1.30 15.30 2.00
CA GLY A 124 1.61 15.97 3.27
C GLY A 124 3.12 16.10 3.56
N ILE A 125 3.96 15.94 2.54
CA ILE A 125 5.41 16.10 2.63
C ILE A 125 5.81 17.24 1.70
N GLU A 126 6.41 18.30 2.27
CA GLU A 126 6.96 19.39 1.49
C GLU A 126 8.20 18.92 0.69
N PRO A 127 8.48 19.50 -0.48
CA PRO A 127 9.66 19.14 -1.26
C PRO A 127 10.95 19.39 -0.46
N ASP A 128 11.64 18.32 -0.12
CA ASP A 128 12.91 18.35 0.59
C ASP A 128 14.05 17.80 -0.29
N ARG A 129 15.24 18.42 -0.21
CA ARG A 129 16.39 18.04 -1.05
C ARG A 129 17.01 16.70 -0.64
N THR A 130 16.84 16.29 0.61
CA THR A 130 17.37 15.01 1.14
C THR A 130 16.37 13.87 1.00
N PHE A 131 15.06 14.17 0.95
CA PHE A 131 14.01 13.18 0.80
C PHE A 131 13.28 13.27 -0.56
N ASN A 132 13.62 12.36 -1.47
CA ASN A 132 12.95 12.25 -2.77
C ASN A 132 11.60 11.53 -2.66
N ALA A 133 10.56 12.25 -2.24
CA ALA A 133 9.19 11.73 -2.07
C ALA A 133 8.65 11.10 -3.37
N ARG A 134 8.90 11.73 -4.53
CA ARG A 134 8.50 11.21 -5.83
C ARG A 134 9.02 9.80 -6.08
N ALA A 135 10.32 9.57 -5.88
CA ALA A 135 10.93 8.26 -6.11
C ALA A 135 10.35 7.18 -5.18
N LYS A 136 10.01 7.54 -3.94
CA LYS A 136 9.42 6.62 -2.95
C LYS A 136 7.96 6.26 -3.27
N ILE A 137 7.19 7.20 -3.80
CA ILE A 137 5.78 6.99 -4.18
C ILE A 137 5.67 6.22 -5.49
N VAL A 138 6.44 6.63 -6.50
CA VAL A 138 6.38 6.03 -7.85
C VAL A 138 6.99 4.62 -7.85
N GLY A 139 8.06 4.43 -7.07
CA GLY A 139 8.82 3.18 -7.02
C GLY A 139 9.67 2.95 -8.29
N PRO A 140 10.50 1.89 -8.29
CA PRO A 140 11.35 1.56 -9.43
C PRO A 140 10.52 1.40 -10.71
N GLN A 141 10.85 2.14 -11.77
CA GLN A 141 10.13 2.09 -13.06
C GLN A 141 8.60 2.30 -12.96
N GLY A 142 8.13 2.98 -11.91
CA GLY A 142 6.70 3.17 -11.65
C GLY A 142 5.98 1.96 -11.08
N ALA A 143 6.69 0.94 -10.59
CA ALA A 143 6.10 -0.33 -10.17
C ALA A 143 4.99 -0.17 -9.12
N TYR A 144 5.13 0.77 -8.18
CA TYR A 144 4.14 0.92 -7.10
C TYR A 144 2.83 1.52 -7.63
N VAL A 145 2.94 2.58 -8.43
CA VAL A 145 1.78 3.20 -9.09
C VAL A 145 1.14 2.21 -10.05
N LYS A 146 1.93 1.49 -10.86
CA LYS A 146 1.44 0.46 -11.77
C LYS A 146 0.70 -0.65 -11.04
N HIS A 147 1.20 -1.10 -9.90
CA HIS A 147 0.53 -2.10 -9.07
C HIS A 147 -0.85 -1.63 -8.63
N ILE A 148 -0.99 -0.41 -8.10
CA ILE A 148 -2.30 0.13 -7.70
C ILE A 148 -3.25 0.16 -8.92
N GLN A 149 -2.78 0.60 -10.08
CA GLN A 149 -3.59 0.65 -11.29
C GLN A 149 -4.02 -0.75 -11.77
N GLN A 150 -3.14 -1.75 -11.67
CA GLN A 150 -3.42 -3.13 -12.06
C GLN A 150 -4.43 -3.79 -11.10
N GLU A 151 -4.27 -3.60 -9.79
CA GLU A 151 -5.15 -4.21 -8.78
C GLU A 151 -6.54 -3.56 -8.74
N THR A 152 -6.63 -2.25 -8.96
CA THR A 152 -7.89 -1.49 -8.78
C THR A 152 -8.59 -1.13 -10.08
N GLY A 153 -7.89 -1.16 -11.22
CA GLY A 153 -8.38 -0.61 -12.48
C GLY A 153 -8.47 0.92 -12.52
N ALA A 154 -8.11 1.61 -11.43
CA ALA A 154 -8.06 3.08 -11.40
C ALA A 154 -6.82 3.59 -12.16
N LYS A 155 -6.93 4.78 -12.72
CA LYS A 155 -5.77 5.56 -13.18
C LYS A 155 -5.18 6.31 -11.99
N VAL A 156 -3.88 6.22 -11.81
CA VAL A 156 -3.18 6.84 -10.67
C VAL A 156 -2.02 7.67 -11.21
N GLN A 157 -1.99 8.96 -10.85
CA GLN A 157 -0.94 9.90 -11.28
C GLN A 157 -0.43 10.70 -10.09
N LEU A 158 0.89 10.89 -10.00
CA LEU A 158 1.48 11.83 -9.05
C LEU A 158 1.52 13.23 -9.69
N LYS A 159 0.93 14.22 -9.03
CA LYS A 159 0.80 15.62 -9.51
C LYS A 159 1.16 16.62 -8.41
N GLY A 160 1.23 17.90 -8.77
CA GLY A 160 1.63 18.98 -7.88
C GLY A 160 3.13 19.26 -7.90
N ARG A 161 3.55 20.16 -7.02
CA ARG A 161 4.94 20.62 -6.90
C ARG A 161 5.89 19.47 -6.57
N GLY A 162 6.98 19.34 -7.32
CA GLY A 162 8.00 18.30 -7.17
C GLY A 162 7.60 16.93 -7.73
N SER A 163 6.46 16.82 -8.43
CA SER A 163 5.97 15.55 -8.99
C SER A 163 6.69 15.12 -10.27
N GLY A 164 7.31 16.05 -10.99
CA GLY A 164 7.81 15.87 -12.36
C GLY A 164 6.70 15.79 -13.42
N TYR A 165 5.43 15.99 -13.05
CA TYR A 165 4.31 16.00 -13.98
C TYR A 165 4.01 17.42 -14.46
N VAL A 166 4.34 17.67 -15.73
CA VAL A 166 4.05 18.94 -16.40
C VAL A 166 2.64 18.91 -16.97
N GLU A 167 1.81 19.88 -16.60
CA GLU A 167 0.46 19.97 -17.14
C GLU A 167 0.50 20.45 -18.60
N PRO A 168 -0.21 19.79 -19.53
CA PRO A 168 -0.18 20.15 -20.95
C PRO A 168 -0.64 21.59 -21.25
N THR A 169 -1.48 22.15 -20.37
CA THR A 169 -2.07 23.47 -20.53
C THR A 169 -1.16 24.59 -20.05
N SER A 170 -0.49 24.41 -18.91
CA SER A 170 0.38 25.44 -18.32
C SER A 170 1.85 25.29 -18.75
N GLY A 171 2.26 24.11 -19.22
CA GLY A 171 3.66 23.81 -19.52
C GLY A 171 4.56 23.75 -18.29
N THR A 172 3.98 23.81 -17.08
CA THR A 172 4.68 23.70 -15.80
C THR A 172 4.02 22.65 -14.91
N GLU A 173 4.69 22.28 -13.82
CA GLU A 173 4.02 21.53 -12.77
C GLU A 173 2.89 22.36 -12.14
N ALA A 174 1.88 21.68 -11.59
CA ALA A 174 0.83 22.34 -10.85
C ALA A 174 1.38 22.98 -9.56
N PHE A 175 0.87 24.16 -9.21
CA PHE A 175 1.24 24.88 -7.99
C PHE A 175 0.73 24.21 -6.70
N GLU A 176 -0.23 23.27 -6.82
CA GLU A 176 -0.77 22.53 -5.69
C GLU A 176 0.31 21.68 -4.98
N PRO A 177 0.16 21.40 -3.68
CA PRO A 177 1.04 20.45 -2.98
C PRO A 177 1.06 19.07 -3.66
N LEU A 178 2.17 18.35 -3.47
CA LEU A 178 2.36 17.01 -4.01
C LEU A 178 1.20 16.10 -3.59
N HIS A 179 0.51 15.50 -4.57
CA HIS A 179 -0.65 14.66 -4.32
C HIS A 179 -0.77 13.51 -5.32
N ILE A 180 -1.40 12.43 -4.88
CA ILE A 180 -1.80 11.32 -5.72
C ILE A 180 -3.20 11.63 -6.25
N HIS A 181 -3.30 11.76 -7.57
CA HIS A 181 -4.53 11.96 -8.31
C HIS A 181 -5.05 10.60 -8.79
N ILE A 182 -6.22 10.21 -8.30
CA ILE A 182 -6.85 8.91 -8.59
C ILE A 182 -8.10 9.18 -9.44
N THR A 183 -8.25 8.46 -10.55
CA THR A 183 -9.45 8.53 -11.40
C THR A 183 -9.93 7.13 -11.72
N TYR A 184 -11.22 6.86 -11.50
CA TYR A 184 -11.85 5.59 -11.82
C TYR A 184 -13.03 5.81 -12.76
N VAL A 185 -13.14 4.97 -13.79
CA VAL A 185 -14.28 5.00 -14.72
C VAL A 185 -15.38 4.15 -14.12
N LEU A 186 -16.49 4.77 -13.73
CA LEU A 186 -17.68 4.00 -13.37
C LEU A 186 -18.24 3.41 -14.65
N ASP A 187 -18.05 2.12 -14.85
CA ASP A 187 -18.84 1.42 -15.83
C ASP A 187 -20.26 1.32 -15.28
N ARG A 188 -21.23 1.90 -16.01
CA ARG A 188 -22.62 1.63 -15.68
C ARG A 188 -22.84 0.17 -16.05
N LEU A 189 -22.82 -0.71 -15.06
CA LEU A 189 -23.43 -2.03 -15.19
C LEU A 189 -24.84 -1.80 -15.75
N VAL A 190 -25.02 -2.10 -17.03
CA VAL A 190 -26.34 -2.27 -17.62
C VAL A 190 -26.91 -3.47 -16.89
N ARG A 191 -27.73 -3.21 -15.86
CA ARG A 191 -28.52 -4.24 -15.21
C ARG A 191 -29.47 -4.78 -16.28
N TYR A 192 -29.21 -6.01 -16.74
CA TYR A 192 -30.20 -6.84 -17.40
C TYR A 192 -31.09 -7.49 -16.32
#